data_AF-A0A960XNI4-F1
#
_entry.id   AF-A0A960XNI4-F1
#
_cell.length_a   1.000
_cell.length_b   1.000
_cell.length_c   1.000
_cell.angle_alpha   90.00
_cell.angle_beta   90.00
_cell.angle_gamma   90.00
#
_symmetry.space_group_name_H-M   'P 1'
#
loop_
_entity.id
_entity.type
_entity.pdbx_description
1 polymer ?
#
loop_
_entity_poly.entity_id
_entity_poly.type
_entity_poly.pdbx_seq_one_letter_code
_entity_poly.pdbx_strand_id
1 'polypeptide(L)'
;LYALPGFDLRGIVLDQGQRQLARPGSIPVSQLNALTGRQVPTAIGLATKLTSPGDKALEQPDPFQGGVRMILDTLRGATGRVDIIAVGSVRDLMAAFNREPGLFREQAGRVLVFIGEASDPAFREYNVTLDPHAYVGLMRSGLNLYWVPCFDGGLWYNAGHASFWQATHADLLGSAPPELVQYFIYALE
;
A
#
# COMPACT_ATOMS: atom_id res chain seq x y z
N LEU A 1 -5.11 -10.46 -3.66
CA LEU A 1 -5.76 -9.87 -2.47
C LEU A 1 -7.23 -9.52 -2.74
N TYR A 2 -7.51 -8.67 -3.73
CA TYR A 2 -8.85 -8.11 -3.96
C TYR A 2 -9.97 -9.15 -4.14
N ALA A 3 -9.70 -10.27 -4.82
CA ALA A 3 -10.69 -11.32 -5.04
C ALA A 3 -10.44 -12.59 -4.21
N LEU A 4 -9.50 -12.57 -3.26
CA LEU A 4 -9.19 -13.76 -2.47
C LEU A 4 -10.31 -14.04 -1.45
N PRO A 5 -10.90 -15.25 -1.44
CA PRO A 5 -11.86 -15.64 -0.41
C PRO A 5 -11.24 -15.52 0.99
N GLY A 6 -12.03 -15.08 1.96
CA GLY A 6 -11.58 -14.92 3.34
C GLY A 6 -10.76 -13.65 3.63
N PHE A 7 -10.38 -12.87 2.63
CA PHE A 7 -9.77 -11.55 2.82
C PHE A 7 -10.82 -10.45 2.85
N ASP A 8 -11.08 -9.94 4.04
CA ASP A 8 -11.93 -8.79 4.28
C ASP A 8 -11.14 -7.48 4.09
N LEU A 9 -11.11 -6.99 2.86
CA LEU A 9 -10.39 -5.78 2.50
C LEU A 9 -11.18 -4.53 2.93
N ARG A 10 -10.74 -3.90 4.03
CA ARG A 10 -11.43 -2.77 4.67
C ARG A 10 -11.34 -1.45 3.91
N GLY A 11 -10.29 -1.26 3.11
CA GLY A 11 -10.11 -0.06 2.30
C GLY A 11 -8.75 -0.03 1.61
N ILE A 12 -8.61 0.90 0.67
CA ILE A 12 -7.36 1.13 -0.06
C ILE A 12 -7.01 2.61 0.02
N VAL A 13 -5.84 2.92 0.59
CA VAL A 13 -5.26 4.25 0.52
C VAL A 13 -4.50 4.41 -0.78
N LEU A 14 -4.88 5.43 -1.55
CA LEU A 14 -4.25 5.79 -2.80
C LEU A 14 -3.09 6.76 -2.51
N ASP A 15 -1.89 6.20 -2.39
CA ASP A 15 -0.65 6.92 -2.05
C ASP A 15 -0.29 8.00 -3.10
N GLN A 16 0.56 8.95 -2.71
CA GLN A 16 0.99 10.10 -3.51
C GLN A 16 -0.20 10.94 -4.00
N GLY A 17 -0.90 11.59 -3.07
CA GLY A 17 -2.18 12.25 -3.33
C GLY A 17 -2.22 13.21 -4.52
N GLN A 18 -1.15 13.96 -4.80
CA GLN A 18 -1.09 14.82 -5.99
C GLN A 18 -1.18 14.02 -7.29
N ARG A 19 -0.54 12.85 -7.34
CA ARG A 19 -0.63 11.94 -8.49
C ARG A 19 -2.05 11.42 -8.65
N GLN A 20 -2.77 11.20 -7.55
CA GLN A 20 -4.16 10.72 -7.60
C GLN A 20 -5.14 11.73 -8.19
N LEU A 21 -4.84 13.04 -8.14
CA LEU A 21 -5.66 14.04 -8.83
C LEU A 21 -5.52 13.96 -10.35
N ALA A 22 -4.33 13.61 -10.85
CA ALA A 22 -4.05 13.51 -12.29
C ALA A 22 -4.32 12.11 -12.86
N ARG A 23 -4.05 11.07 -12.06
CA ARG A 23 -4.15 9.65 -12.42
C ARG A 23 -4.80 8.88 -11.26
N PRO A 24 -6.12 9.00 -11.10
CA PRO A 24 -6.84 8.47 -9.95
C PRO A 24 -6.86 6.94 -9.96
N GLY A 25 -6.24 6.33 -8.95
CA GLY A 25 -6.33 4.89 -8.70
C GLY A 25 -7.73 4.44 -8.26
N SER A 26 -8.65 5.36 -7.96
CA SER A 26 -10.04 5.04 -7.65
C SER A 26 -10.79 4.46 -8.86
N ILE A 27 -10.39 4.80 -10.09
CA ILE A 27 -11.02 4.26 -11.30
C ILE A 27 -10.76 2.76 -11.45
N PRO A 28 -9.52 2.26 -11.45
CA PRO A 28 -9.30 0.80 -11.51
C PRO A 28 -9.92 0.08 -10.30
N VAL A 29 -9.92 0.68 -9.10
CA VAL A 29 -10.60 0.08 -7.94
C VAL A 29 -12.11 -0.02 -8.14
N SER A 30 -12.76 0.98 -8.76
CA SER A 30 -14.21 0.91 -9.01
C SER A 30 -14.57 -0.15 -10.05
N GLN A 31 -13.72 -0.35 -11.06
CA GLN A 31 -13.88 -1.46 -12.00
C GLN A 31 -13.73 -2.82 -11.32
N LEU A 32 -12.74 -2.99 -10.42
CA LEU A 32 -12.59 -4.23 -9.65
C LEU A 32 -13.78 -4.47 -8.71
N ASN A 33 -14.34 -3.43 -8.09
CA ASN A 33 -15.57 -3.53 -7.31
C ASN A 33 -16.71 -4.07 -8.17
N ALA A 34 -16.90 -3.51 -9.38
CA ALA A 34 -17.94 -3.97 -10.31
C ALA A 34 -17.73 -5.43 -10.76
N LEU A 35 -16.51 -5.82 -11.10
CA LEU A 35 -16.17 -7.19 -11.53
C LEU A 35 -16.34 -8.24 -10.44
N THR A 36 -16.13 -7.86 -9.17
CA THR A 36 -16.13 -8.81 -8.04
C THR A 36 -17.37 -8.71 -7.16
N GLY A 37 -18.30 -7.78 -7.45
CA GLY A 37 -19.44 -7.48 -6.59
C GLY A 37 -19.07 -6.90 -5.22
N ARG A 38 -17.82 -6.43 -5.04
CA ARG A 38 -17.33 -5.83 -3.80
C ARG A 38 -17.61 -4.33 -3.76
N GLN A 39 -17.47 -3.74 -2.58
CA GLN A 39 -17.58 -2.30 -2.34
C GLN A 39 -16.43 -1.82 -1.44
N VAL A 40 -15.20 -2.12 -1.85
CA VAL A 40 -13.98 -1.70 -1.16
C VAL A 40 -13.83 -0.18 -1.30
N PRO A 41 -13.82 0.58 -0.20
CA PRO A 41 -13.67 2.03 -0.25
C PRO A 41 -12.23 2.44 -0.57
N THR A 42 -12.06 3.60 -1.21
CA THR A 42 -10.75 4.22 -1.46
C THR A 42 -10.68 5.61 -0.85
N ALA A 43 -9.49 6.02 -0.41
CA ALA A 43 -9.23 7.41 -0.05
C ALA A 43 -7.91 7.91 -0.64
N ILE A 44 -7.90 9.17 -1.07
CA ILE A 44 -6.68 9.85 -1.51
C ILE A 44 -5.79 10.09 -0.28
N GLY A 45 -4.54 9.65 -0.38
CA GLY A 45 -3.53 9.84 0.65
C GLY A 45 -2.81 11.18 0.60
N LEU A 46 -1.78 11.32 1.41
CA LEU A 46 -0.99 12.54 1.55
C LEU A 46 -0.32 12.95 0.22
N ALA A 47 -0.33 14.25 -0.06
CA ALA A 47 0.17 14.83 -1.30
C ALA A 47 1.70 14.78 -1.38
N THR A 48 2.37 15.23 -0.34
CA THR A 48 3.83 15.41 -0.31
C THR A 48 4.46 14.52 0.74
N LYS A 49 5.79 14.40 0.67
CA LYS A 49 6.59 13.67 1.67
C LYS A 49 6.37 14.24 3.06
N LEU A 50 6.57 13.41 4.08
CA LEU A 50 6.73 13.85 5.46
C LEU A 50 7.98 14.73 5.60
N THR A 51 7.92 15.72 6.47
CA THR A 51 9.05 16.63 6.75
C THR A 51 10.04 16.05 7.76
N SER A 52 9.60 15.07 8.55
CA SER A 52 10.43 14.34 9.50
C SER A 52 9.81 12.97 9.82
N PRO A 53 10.56 12.04 10.44
CA PRO A 53 10.01 10.73 10.83
C PRO A 53 8.82 10.80 11.81
N GLY A 54 8.73 11.88 12.60
CA GLY A 54 7.64 12.13 13.56
C GLY A 54 6.53 13.03 13.03
N ASP A 55 6.57 13.41 11.74
CA ASP A 55 5.60 14.31 11.15
C ASP A 55 4.20 13.69 11.15
N LYS A 56 3.22 14.45 11.63
CA LYS A 56 1.80 14.07 11.62
C LYS A 56 1.10 14.51 10.33
N ALA A 57 1.76 15.30 9.49
CA ALA A 57 1.27 15.84 8.22
C ALA A 57 -0.07 16.60 8.34
N LEU A 58 -0.31 17.28 9.47
CA LEU A 58 -1.54 18.04 9.72
C LEU A 58 -1.66 19.27 8.82
N GLU A 59 -0.53 19.83 8.40
CA GLU A 59 -0.46 21.01 7.52
C GLU A 59 -0.80 20.71 6.05
N GLN A 60 -0.88 19.42 5.66
CA GLN A 60 -1.26 19.09 4.28
C GLN A 60 -2.76 19.34 4.07
N PRO A 61 -3.19 19.83 2.88
CA PRO A 61 -4.58 20.18 2.62
C PRO A 61 -5.60 19.06 2.87
N ASP A 62 -6.82 19.41 3.28
CA ASP A 62 -7.91 18.49 3.63
C ASP A 62 -8.22 17.37 2.62
N PRO A 63 -8.15 17.60 1.29
CA PRO A 63 -8.35 16.53 0.30
C PRO A 63 -7.34 15.38 0.43
N PHE A 64 -6.16 15.64 0.98
CA PHE A 64 -5.07 14.66 1.13
C PHE A 64 -5.02 14.01 2.52
N GLN A 65 -5.97 14.36 3.40
CA GLN A 65 -6.09 13.77 4.72
C GLN A 65 -6.93 12.47 4.72
N GLY A 66 -7.52 12.12 3.58
CA GLY A 66 -8.45 10.99 3.45
C GLY A 66 -7.81 9.65 3.81
N GLY A 67 -6.61 9.38 3.30
CA GLY A 67 -5.88 8.14 3.57
C GLY A 67 -5.59 7.93 5.05
N VAL A 68 -5.07 8.96 5.72
CA VAL A 68 -4.80 8.93 7.17
C VAL A 68 -6.08 8.70 7.97
N ARG A 69 -7.17 9.42 7.65
CA ARG A 69 -8.47 9.22 8.31
C ARG A 69 -9.00 7.79 8.11
N MET A 70 -8.97 7.27 6.88
CA MET A 70 -9.40 5.91 6.58
C MET A 70 -8.67 4.87 7.43
N ILE A 71 -7.34 5.00 7.58
CA ILE A 71 -6.55 4.08 8.40
C ILE A 71 -7.02 4.14 9.86
N LEU A 72 -7.10 5.35 10.43
CA LEU A 72 -7.48 5.54 11.84
C LEU A 72 -8.89 5.04 12.12
N ASP A 73 -9.86 5.37 11.26
CA ASP A 73 -11.25 4.96 11.41
C ASP A 73 -11.40 3.44 11.25
N THR A 74 -10.63 2.82 10.35
CA THR A 74 -10.58 1.36 10.22
C THR A 74 -10.06 0.71 11.51
N LEU A 75 -8.98 1.23 12.09
CA LEU A 75 -8.42 0.68 13.33
C LEU A 75 -9.37 0.87 14.53
N ARG A 76 -10.04 2.02 14.65
CA ARG A 76 -11.01 2.28 15.73
C ARG A 76 -12.26 1.40 15.63
N GLY A 77 -12.71 1.15 14.40
CA GLY A 77 -13.92 0.36 14.15
C GLY A 77 -13.71 -1.15 14.13
N ALA A 78 -12.46 -1.62 14.19
CA ALA A 78 -12.15 -3.04 14.11
C ALA A 78 -12.44 -3.76 15.43
N THR A 79 -13.06 -4.94 15.36
CA THR A 79 -13.28 -5.81 16.52
C THR A 79 -12.08 -6.71 16.84
N GLY A 80 -10.99 -6.56 16.09
CA GLY A 80 -9.76 -7.31 16.21
C GLY A 80 -8.63 -6.62 15.44
N ARG A 81 -7.44 -7.20 15.48
CA ARG A 81 -6.27 -6.57 14.84
C ARG A 81 -6.43 -6.50 13.32
N VAL A 82 -5.97 -5.39 12.74
CA VAL A 82 -6.02 -5.12 11.30
C VAL A 82 -4.62 -5.24 10.71
N ASP A 83 -4.44 -6.17 9.78
CA ASP A 83 -3.21 -6.27 9.01
C ASP A 83 -3.15 -5.16 7.94
N ILE A 84 -1.98 -4.56 7.79
CA ILE A 84 -1.72 -3.45 6.87
C ILE A 84 -0.72 -3.93 5.83
N ILE A 85 -1.05 -3.74 4.55
CA ILE A 85 -0.18 -4.09 3.42
C ILE A 85 0.21 -2.80 2.70
N ALA A 86 1.52 -2.56 2.59
CA ALA A 86 2.07 -1.37 1.96
C ALA A 86 2.92 -1.74 0.73
N VAL A 87 2.64 -1.06 -0.38
CA VAL A 87 3.32 -1.21 -1.67
C VAL A 87 3.76 0.15 -2.24
N GLY A 88 3.93 1.14 -1.35
CA GLY A 88 4.21 2.54 -1.70
C GLY A 88 5.04 3.24 -0.63
N SER A 89 4.92 4.54 -0.46
CA SER A 89 5.84 5.35 0.34
C SER A 89 5.66 5.24 1.86
N VAL A 90 4.65 4.50 2.34
CA VAL A 90 4.23 4.39 3.75
C VAL A 90 3.94 5.73 4.48
N ARG A 91 3.77 6.86 3.76
CA ARG A 91 3.60 8.19 4.38
C ARG A 91 2.29 8.32 5.16
N ASP A 92 1.20 7.81 4.60
CA ASP A 92 -0.12 7.84 5.23
C ASP A 92 -0.14 6.96 6.49
N LEU A 93 0.48 5.78 6.41
CA LEU A 93 0.65 4.87 7.53
C LEU A 93 1.43 5.54 8.66
N MET A 94 2.57 6.17 8.35
CA MET A 94 3.34 6.83 9.39
C MET A 94 2.69 8.08 9.95
N ALA A 95 2.04 8.90 9.13
CA ALA A 95 1.27 10.03 9.65
C ALA A 95 0.14 9.57 10.58
N ALA A 96 -0.57 8.50 10.22
CA ALA A 96 -1.59 7.89 11.07
C ALA A 96 -0.99 7.39 12.39
N PHE A 97 0.12 6.65 12.34
CA PHE A 97 0.82 6.19 13.55
C PHE A 97 1.28 7.35 14.44
N ASN A 98 1.86 8.40 13.85
CA ASN A 98 2.35 9.56 14.59
C ASN A 98 1.21 10.34 15.26
N ARG A 99 -0.01 10.27 14.71
CA ARG A 99 -1.21 10.85 15.33
C ARG A 99 -1.69 10.01 16.52
N GLU A 100 -1.79 8.69 16.36
CA GLU A 100 -2.37 7.80 17.37
C GLU A 100 -1.53 6.52 17.60
N PRO A 101 -0.34 6.63 18.20
CA PRO A 101 0.56 5.49 18.34
C PRO A 101 0.02 4.44 19.33
N GLY A 102 -0.83 4.85 20.28
CA GLY A 102 -1.51 3.92 21.21
C GLY A 102 -2.48 2.99 20.48
N LEU A 103 -3.36 3.57 19.64
CA LEU A 103 -4.31 2.84 18.81
C LEU A 103 -3.60 1.82 17.92
N PHE A 104 -2.49 2.21 17.31
CA PHE A 104 -1.71 1.31 16.46
C PHE A 104 -1.13 0.13 17.24
N ARG A 105 -0.56 0.34 18.42
CA ARG A 105 0.01 -0.77 19.22
C ARG A 105 -1.06 -1.79 19.63
N GLU A 106 -2.26 -1.30 19.88
CA GLU A 106 -3.41 -2.12 20.26
C GLU A 106 -4.02 -2.86 19.06
N GLN A 107 -4.33 -2.13 17.98
CA GLN A 107 -5.20 -2.58 16.90
C GLN A 107 -4.46 -2.93 15.60
N ALA A 108 -3.23 -2.46 15.36
CA ALA A 108 -2.49 -2.89 14.19
C ALA A 108 -2.00 -4.34 14.37
N GLY A 109 -2.24 -5.17 13.37
CA GLY A 109 -1.72 -6.53 13.27
C GLY A 109 -0.33 -6.54 12.66
N ARG A 110 -0.16 -7.35 11.61
CA ARG A 110 1.04 -7.40 10.79
C ARG A 110 1.09 -6.19 9.87
N VAL A 111 2.26 -5.59 9.72
CA VAL A 111 2.51 -4.55 8.74
C VAL A 111 3.44 -5.12 7.69
N LEU A 112 2.87 -5.58 6.57
CA LEU A 112 3.60 -6.16 5.45
C LEU A 112 4.04 -5.02 4.52
N VAL A 113 5.34 -4.92 4.28
CA VAL A 113 5.93 -3.87 3.46
C VAL A 113 6.66 -4.53 2.31
N PHE A 114 6.21 -4.28 1.08
CA PHE A 114 6.84 -4.77 -0.14
C PHE A 114 7.88 -3.77 -0.63
N ILE A 115 9.15 -4.10 -0.43
CA ILE A 115 10.26 -3.16 -0.53
C ILE A 115 11.60 -3.87 -0.55
N GLY A 116 12.59 -3.23 -1.16
CA GLY A 116 13.99 -3.60 -1.02
C GLY A 116 14.45 -4.68 -1.99
N GLU A 117 15.75 -4.89 -1.95
CA GLU A 117 16.48 -5.98 -2.57
C GLU A 117 17.26 -6.61 -1.41
N ALA A 118 17.27 -7.94 -1.27
CA ALA A 118 17.82 -8.62 -0.09
C ALA A 118 19.31 -9.00 -0.18
N SER A 119 19.94 -8.89 -1.35
CA SER A 119 21.32 -9.30 -1.60
C SER A 119 22.34 -8.15 -1.63
N ASP A 120 21.91 -6.90 -1.73
CA ASP A 120 22.71 -5.68 -1.87
C ASP A 120 22.23 -4.60 -0.88
N PRO A 121 22.96 -4.37 0.22
CA PRO A 121 22.61 -3.35 1.21
C PRO A 121 22.79 -1.91 0.70
N ALA A 122 23.50 -1.70 -0.42
CA ALA A 122 23.65 -0.39 -1.04
C ALA A 122 22.46 -0.04 -1.95
N PHE A 123 21.64 -1.03 -2.30
CA PHE A 123 20.48 -0.81 -3.15
C PHE A 123 19.42 0.02 -2.43
N ARG A 124 19.08 1.17 -3.03
CA ARG A 124 17.98 2.02 -2.56
C ARG A 124 16.75 1.78 -3.41
N GLU A 125 15.77 1.09 -2.84
CA GLU A 125 14.54 0.77 -3.53
C GLU A 125 13.64 2.01 -3.76
N TYR A 126 12.85 1.96 -4.84
CA TYR A 126 12.00 3.04 -5.33
C TYR A 126 11.04 3.61 -4.28
N ASN A 127 10.28 2.77 -3.55
CA ASN A 127 9.37 3.23 -2.51
C ASN A 127 10.09 4.02 -1.41
N VAL A 128 11.34 3.67 -1.06
CA VAL A 128 12.14 4.47 -0.11
C VAL A 128 12.38 5.88 -0.63
N THR A 129 12.57 6.05 -1.93
CA THR A 129 12.76 7.38 -2.55
C THR A 129 11.48 8.22 -2.55
N LEU A 130 10.31 7.56 -2.54
CA LEU A 130 9.02 8.24 -2.47
C LEU A 130 8.83 8.96 -1.14
N ASP A 131 9.30 8.43 -0.01
CA ASP A 131 9.32 9.14 1.27
C ASP A 131 10.32 8.53 2.27
N PRO A 132 11.57 9.04 2.32
CA PRO A 132 12.58 8.50 3.23
C PRO A 132 12.24 8.71 4.71
N HIS A 133 11.54 9.80 5.05
CA HIS A 133 11.20 10.11 6.43
C HIS A 133 10.16 9.13 6.97
N ALA A 134 9.16 8.78 6.14
CA ALA A 134 8.18 7.76 6.49
C ALA A 134 8.84 6.40 6.75
N TYR A 135 9.80 5.98 5.93
CA TYR A 135 10.51 4.72 6.16
C TYR A 135 11.38 4.73 7.42
N VAL A 136 12.09 5.82 7.70
CA VAL A 136 12.83 5.98 8.97
C VAL A 136 11.87 5.92 10.16
N GLY A 137 10.70 6.55 10.06
CA GLY A 137 9.66 6.50 11.09
C GLY A 137 9.14 5.10 11.31
N LEU A 138 8.85 4.38 10.21
CA LEU A 138 8.34 3.02 10.25
C LEU A 138 9.33 2.07 10.93
N MET A 139 10.60 2.10 10.55
CA MET A 139 11.65 1.28 11.17
C MET A 139 11.84 1.57 12.66
N ARG A 140 11.48 2.77 13.13
CA ARG A 140 11.55 3.17 14.54
C ARG A 140 10.23 2.99 15.31
N SER A 141 9.15 2.63 14.63
CA SER A 141 7.80 2.61 15.19
C SER A 141 7.57 1.52 16.25
N GLY A 142 8.33 0.42 16.16
CA GLY A 142 8.12 -0.78 16.97
C GLY A 142 6.87 -1.58 16.57
N LEU A 143 6.27 -1.29 15.41
CA LEU A 143 5.18 -2.10 14.86
C LEU A 143 5.67 -3.49 14.44
N ASN A 144 4.74 -4.43 14.31
CA ASN A 144 5.02 -5.80 13.88
C ASN A 144 5.28 -5.85 12.37
N LEU A 145 6.49 -5.47 11.97
CA LEU A 145 6.90 -5.32 10.58
C LEU A 145 7.30 -6.66 9.95
N TYR A 146 6.70 -6.94 8.79
CA TYR A 146 7.09 -8.00 7.88
C TYR A 146 7.70 -7.35 6.64
N TRP A 147 9.03 -7.39 6.56
CA TRP A 147 9.77 -6.86 5.44
C TRP A 147 9.78 -7.89 4.31
N VAL A 148 9.19 -7.54 3.16
CA VAL A 148 9.04 -8.43 2.01
C VAL A 148 9.87 -7.88 0.84
N PRO A 149 11.07 -8.44 0.59
CA PRO A 149 11.93 -8.02 -0.50
C PRO A 149 11.22 -8.02 -1.86
N CYS A 150 11.40 -6.98 -2.67
CA CYS A 150 11.01 -7.01 -4.08
C CYS A 150 11.90 -8.01 -4.82
N PHE A 151 13.18 -8.06 -4.48
CA PHE A 151 14.21 -8.86 -5.12
C PHE A 151 15.15 -9.47 -4.08
N ASP A 152 15.88 -10.53 -4.41
CA ASP A 152 16.78 -11.26 -3.50
C ASP A 152 17.97 -11.91 -4.23
N GLY A 153 18.47 -11.22 -5.26
CA GLY A 153 19.64 -11.63 -6.05
C GLY A 153 20.00 -10.62 -7.13
N GLY A 154 19.66 -9.34 -6.91
CA GLY A 154 19.77 -8.27 -7.90
C GLY A 154 18.42 -7.85 -8.49
N LEU A 155 18.42 -6.70 -9.17
CA LEU A 155 17.22 -6.13 -9.79
C LEU A 155 16.51 -7.13 -10.71
N TRP A 156 15.19 -7.25 -10.52
CA TRP A 156 14.34 -8.15 -11.30
C TRP A 156 14.68 -9.64 -11.13
N TYR A 157 15.32 -10.01 -10.02
CA TYR A 157 15.64 -11.39 -9.71
C TYR A 157 14.84 -11.90 -8.51
N ASN A 158 14.40 -13.17 -8.60
CA ASN A 158 13.79 -13.91 -7.50
C ASN A 158 14.54 -15.24 -7.30
N ALA A 159 15.35 -15.32 -6.25
CA ALA A 159 16.11 -16.46 -5.77
C ALA A 159 15.32 -17.38 -4.81
N GLY A 160 14.01 -17.14 -4.64
CA GLY A 160 13.10 -17.98 -3.86
C GLY A 160 12.49 -17.30 -2.62
N HIS A 161 12.94 -16.10 -2.26
CA HIS A 161 12.49 -15.35 -1.09
C HIS A 161 12.00 -13.93 -1.42
N ALA A 162 11.96 -13.55 -2.70
CA ALA A 162 11.45 -12.26 -3.16
C ALA A 162 9.97 -12.31 -3.59
N SER A 163 9.37 -11.12 -3.65
CA SER A 163 7.99 -10.91 -4.10
C SER A 163 7.85 -10.59 -5.59
N PHE A 164 8.96 -10.38 -6.31
CA PHE A 164 8.94 -10.20 -7.76
C PHE A 164 8.71 -11.54 -8.48
N TRP A 165 7.80 -11.53 -9.45
CA TRP A 165 7.53 -12.68 -10.31
C TRP A 165 7.37 -12.21 -11.75
N GLN A 166 7.86 -13.02 -12.69
CA GLN A 166 7.60 -12.83 -14.11
C GLN A 166 6.75 -13.99 -14.62
N ALA A 167 5.74 -13.67 -15.40
CA ALA A 167 4.88 -14.62 -16.08
C ALA A 167 4.39 -14.00 -17.38
N THR A 168 4.05 -14.82 -18.37
CA THR A 168 3.46 -14.30 -19.61
C THR A 168 1.99 -13.92 -19.38
N HIS A 169 1.44 -13.04 -20.22
CA HIS A 169 0.00 -12.78 -20.20
C HIS A 169 -0.81 -14.06 -20.44
N ALA A 170 -0.32 -14.99 -21.26
CA ALA A 170 -0.98 -16.28 -21.47
C ALA A 170 -1.05 -17.11 -20.17
N ASP A 171 0.03 -17.14 -19.39
CA ASP A 171 0.06 -17.88 -18.11
C ASP A 171 -0.89 -17.28 -17.06
N LEU A 172 -1.01 -15.94 -17.03
CA LEU A 172 -1.84 -15.24 -16.04
C LEU A 172 -3.30 -15.09 -16.44
N LEU A 173 -3.58 -14.88 -17.73
CA LEU A 173 -4.88 -14.44 -18.24
C LEU A 173 -5.51 -15.43 -19.22
N GLY A 174 -4.85 -16.53 -19.57
CA GLY A 174 -5.34 -17.49 -20.56
C GLY A 174 -6.72 -18.09 -20.23
N SER A 175 -7.09 -18.13 -18.95
CA SER A 175 -8.40 -18.57 -18.45
C SER A 175 -9.19 -17.45 -17.76
N ALA A 176 -8.74 -16.20 -17.84
CA ALA A 176 -9.42 -15.07 -17.21
C ALA A 176 -10.73 -14.75 -17.95
N PRO A 177 -11.79 -14.32 -17.21
CA PRO A 177 -13.00 -13.80 -17.84
C PRO A 177 -12.69 -12.61 -18.77
N PRO A 178 -13.39 -12.46 -19.91
CA PRO A 178 -13.16 -11.36 -20.85
C PRO A 178 -13.19 -9.98 -20.21
N GLU A 179 -14.05 -9.77 -19.22
CA GLU A 179 -14.20 -8.51 -18.51
C GLU A 179 -12.97 -8.17 -17.65
N LEU A 180 -12.31 -9.19 -17.07
CA LEU A 180 -11.05 -9.02 -16.36
C LEU A 180 -9.89 -8.73 -17.32
N VAL A 181 -9.89 -9.34 -18.50
CA VAL A 181 -8.91 -9.02 -19.56
C VAL A 181 -9.08 -7.56 -20.00
N GLN A 182 -10.32 -7.11 -20.20
CA GLN A 182 -10.61 -5.73 -20.59
C GLN A 182 -10.16 -4.71 -19.53
N TYR A 183 -10.27 -5.05 -18.24
CA TYR A 183 -9.72 -4.25 -17.15
C TYR A 183 -8.19 -4.06 -17.30
N PHE A 184 -7.44 -5.13 -17.61
CA PHE A 184 -6.00 -5.02 -17.82
C PHE A 184 -5.63 -4.24 -19.08
N ILE A 185 -6.37 -4.40 -20.17
CA ILE A 185 -6.17 -3.59 -21.39
C ILE A 185 -6.35 -2.10 -21.05
N TYR A 186 -7.45 -1.74 -20.38
CA TYR A 186 -7.71 -0.36 -19.94
C TYR A 186 -6.61 0.19 -19.02
N ALA A 187 -6.06 -0.64 -18.12
CA ALA A 187 -5.06 -0.19 -17.15
C ALA A 187 -3.65 -0.05 -17.73
N LEU A 188 -3.36 -0.69 -18.87
CA LEU A 188 -2.03 -0.77 -19.48
C LEU A 188 -1.88 0.10 -20.74
N GLU A 189 -2.98 0.50 -21.38
CA GLU A 189 -3.04 1.41 -22.53
C GLU A 189 -3.35 2.86 -22.12
#